data_AF-A0A4S3TNE3-F1
#
_entry.id   AF-A0A4S3TNE3-F1
#
_cell.length_a   1.000
_cell.length_b   1.000
_cell.length_c   1.000
_cell.angle_alpha   90.00
_cell.angle_beta   90.00
_cell.angle_gamma   90.00
#
_symmetry.space_group_name_H-M   'P 1'
#
loop_
_entity.id
_entity.type
_entity.pdbx_description
1 polymer ?
#
loop_
_entity_poly.entity_id
_entity_poly.type
_entity_poly.pdbx_seq_one_letter_code
_entity_poly.pdbx_strand_id
1 'polypeptide(L)'
;MSSNPQTVQQSSTDNPEPVVATFKSKDDVVGRRPDHDPHGESQALAAHCTTSCDSCGITGLVPEETLIYADGLCRDGPEKDIICPDCDE
;
A
#
# COMPACT_ATOMS: atom_id res chain seq x y z
N MET A 1 -9.45 14.90 -49.32
CA MET A 1 -9.94 15.92 -48.37
C MET A 1 -9.19 15.68 -47.07
N SER A 2 -8.32 16.62 -46.72
CA SER A 2 -7.43 16.54 -45.56
C SER A 2 -8.24 16.72 -44.27
N SER A 3 -8.10 15.80 -43.33
CA SER A 3 -8.58 15.99 -41.96
C SER A 3 -7.64 15.24 -41.04
N ASN A 4 -6.66 15.97 -40.51
CA ASN A 4 -5.77 15.48 -39.47
C ASN A 4 -6.08 16.34 -38.23
N PRO A 5 -6.88 15.86 -37.26
CA PRO A 5 -7.06 16.60 -36.03
C PRO A 5 -5.76 16.50 -35.22
N GLN A 6 -5.16 17.66 -34.92
CA GLN A 6 -3.96 17.79 -34.11
C GLN A 6 -4.19 17.17 -32.73
N THR A 7 -3.31 16.24 -32.39
CA THR A 7 -3.05 15.68 -31.08
C THR A 7 -3.05 16.77 -30.01
N VAL A 8 -4.04 16.76 -29.13
CA VAL A 8 -3.97 17.41 -27.82
C VAL A 8 -2.98 16.60 -26.99
N GLN A 9 -1.72 17.03 -26.94
CA GLN A 9 -0.78 16.58 -25.93
C GLN A 9 -1.19 17.18 -24.58
N GLN A 10 -2.07 16.48 -23.86
CA GLN A 10 -2.22 16.66 -22.42
C GLN A 10 -1.06 15.92 -21.74
N SER A 11 0.13 16.52 -21.76
CA SER A 11 1.24 16.11 -20.91
C SER A 11 1.01 16.67 -19.52
N SER A 12 0.17 15.99 -18.76
CA SER A 12 0.11 16.13 -17.31
C SER A 12 0.13 14.73 -16.77
N THR A 13 1.33 14.14 -16.78
CA THR A 13 1.59 12.92 -16.00
C THR A 13 1.56 13.35 -14.53
N ASP A 14 0.35 13.53 -14.02
CA ASP A 14 0.05 13.59 -12.60
C ASP A 14 0.35 12.18 -12.06
N ASN A 15 1.64 11.90 -11.83
CA ASN A 15 2.02 10.65 -11.19
C ASN A 15 1.55 10.78 -9.74
N PRO A 16 0.62 9.93 -9.27
CA PRO A 16 0.07 10.09 -7.94
C PRO A 16 1.17 10.04 -6.88
N GLU A 17 1.04 10.88 -5.84
CA GLU A 17 2.04 10.91 -4.77
C GLU A 17 2.23 9.51 -4.17
N PRO A 18 3.51 9.07 -4.05
CA PRO A 18 3.83 7.73 -3.57
C PRO A 18 3.44 7.55 -2.10
N VAL A 19 3.28 6.30 -1.72
CA VAL A 19 2.92 5.91 -0.35
C VAL A 19 4.14 5.29 0.32
N VAL A 20 4.57 5.84 1.45
CA VAL A 20 5.68 5.26 2.20
C VAL A 20 5.19 4.05 2.99
N ALA A 21 5.76 2.87 2.73
CA ALA A 21 5.48 1.68 3.51
C ALA A 21 5.92 1.87 4.96
N THR A 22 5.08 1.47 5.92
CA THR A 22 5.48 1.39 7.33
C THR A 22 5.66 -0.08 7.70
N PHE A 23 6.89 -0.56 7.66
CA PHE A 23 7.21 -1.92 8.09
C PHE A 23 7.20 -2.00 9.62
N LYS A 24 6.22 -2.71 10.18
CA LYS A 24 6.18 -3.05 11.60
C LYS A 24 6.79 -4.43 11.85
N SER A 25 7.54 -4.55 12.94
CA SER A 25 7.98 -5.85 13.44
C SER A 25 6.79 -6.63 14.01
N LYS A 26 6.83 -7.96 13.92
CA LYS A 26 5.75 -8.83 14.42
C LYS A 26 5.46 -8.61 15.91
N ASP A 27 6.48 -8.28 16.70
CA ASP A 27 6.38 -7.92 18.12
C ASP A 27 5.67 -6.56 18.36
N ASP A 28 5.74 -5.63 17.41
CA ASP A 28 5.14 -4.29 17.51
C ASP A 28 3.63 -4.29 17.19
N VAL A 29 3.16 -5.31 16.45
CA VAL A 29 1.74 -5.53 16.14
C VAL A 29 1.01 -6.27 17.27
N VAL A 30 1.73 -6.77 18.28
CA VAL A 30 1.13 -7.43 19.46
C VAL A 30 0.60 -6.40 20.47
N GLY A 31 -0.14 -5.41 19.99
CA GLY A 31 -0.89 -4.46 20.80
C GLY A 31 -2.07 -5.17 21.46
N ARG A 32 -1.85 -5.65 22.69
CA ARG A 32 -2.83 -6.11 23.70
C ARG A 32 -4.02 -6.91 23.16
N ARG A 33 -3.94 -8.25 23.20
CA ARG A 33 -5.12 -9.13 23.18
C ARG A 33 -6.12 -8.65 24.25
N PRO A 34 -7.33 -8.18 23.90
CA PRO A 34 -8.42 -8.12 24.86
C PRO A 34 -8.84 -9.56 25.16
N ASP A 35 -9.08 -9.81 26.44
CA ASP A 35 -9.42 -11.11 26.99
C ASP A 35 -10.72 -11.67 26.37
N HIS A 36 -10.60 -12.86 25.80
CA HIS A 36 -11.64 -13.89 25.64
C HIS A 36 -12.96 -13.49 24.95
N ASP A 37 -12.95 -13.41 23.61
CA ASP A 37 -14.18 -13.57 22.81
C ASP A 37 -14.54 -15.08 22.74
N PRO A 38 -15.66 -15.55 23.31
CA PRO A 38 -16.04 -16.97 23.34
C PRO A 38 -16.54 -17.52 22.00
N HIS A 39 -16.73 -16.67 20.98
CA HIS A 39 -16.95 -17.08 19.60
C HIS A 39 -15.62 -16.94 18.84
N GLY A 40 -14.99 -18.06 18.49
CA GLY A 40 -13.60 -18.15 18.01
C GLY A 40 -13.30 -17.54 16.64
N GLU A 41 -13.81 -16.36 16.33
CA GLU A 41 -13.40 -15.55 15.19
C GLU A 41 -12.48 -14.44 15.69
N SER A 42 -11.17 -14.70 15.60
CA SER A 42 -10.12 -13.76 15.98
C SER A 42 -10.20 -12.49 15.13
N GLN A 43 -10.98 -11.50 15.57
CA GLN A 43 -11.01 -10.20 14.91
C GLN A 43 -9.74 -9.42 15.29
N ALA A 44 -9.11 -8.82 14.27
CA ALA A 44 -8.01 -7.84 14.34
C ALA A 44 -6.54 -8.34 14.27
N LEU A 45 -6.24 -9.56 13.79
CA LEU A 45 -4.91 -9.84 13.20
C LEU A 45 -4.90 -9.73 11.66
N ALA A 46 -6.07 -9.51 11.05
CA ALA A 46 -6.29 -9.54 9.60
C ALA A 46 -6.11 -8.17 8.90
N ALA A 47 -5.43 -7.21 9.53
CA ALA A 47 -5.28 -5.86 8.95
C ALA A 47 -3.86 -5.55 8.47
N HIS A 48 -2.94 -6.52 8.50
CA HIS A 48 -1.56 -6.31 8.05
C HIS A 48 -1.12 -7.47 7.15
N CYS A 49 -0.49 -7.14 6.04
CA CYS A 49 0.13 -8.09 5.12
C CYS A 49 1.64 -8.16 5.38
N THR A 50 2.23 -9.35 5.26
CA THR A 50 3.69 -9.48 5.24
C THR A 50 4.19 -9.09 3.87
N THR A 51 5.02 -8.05 3.80
CA THR A 51 5.65 -7.57 2.57
C THR A 51 7.14 -7.43 2.76
N SER A 52 7.88 -7.49 1.66
CA SER A 52 9.33 -7.31 1.62
C SER A 52 9.69 -6.30 0.55
N CYS A 53 10.74 -5.51 0.78
CA CYS A 53 11.36 -4.69 -0.24
C CYS A 53 12.36 -5.55 -1.03
N ASP A 54 12.23 -5.59 -2.35
CA ASP A 54 13.13 -6.36 -3.22
C ASP A 54 14.54 -5.77 -3.30
N SER A 55 14.70 -4.46 -3.08
CA SER A 55 15.98 -3.77 -3.13
C SER A 55 16.86 -4.00 -1.91
N CYS A 56 16.37 -3.65 -0.71
CA CYS A 56 17.14 -3.77 0.52
C CYS A 56 16.88 -5.08 1.29
N GLY A 57 15.87 -5.86 0.90
CA GLY A 57 15.52 -7.13 1.52
C GLY A 57 14.83 -7.01 2.88
N ILE A 58 14.47 -5.80 3.33
CA ILE A 58 13.71 -5.63 4.58
C ILE A 58 12.35 -6.31 4.42
N THR A 59 11.94 -7.06 5.44
CA THR A 59 10.63 -7.74 5.48
C THR A 59 9.92 -7.31 6.75
N GLY A 60 8.63 -7.00 6.64
CA GLY A 60 7.84 -6.58 7.78
C GLY A 60 6.34 -6.65 7.51
N LEU A 61 5.57 -6.20 8.48
CA LEU A 61 4.11 -6.11 8.37
C LEU A 61 3.73 -4.70 7.92
N VAL A 62 3.03 -4.60 6.79
CA VAL A 62 2.47 -3.36 6.27
C VAL A 62 0.95 -3.40 6.41
N PRO A 63 0.28 -2.32 6.83
CA PRO A 63 -1.18 -2.28 6.91
C PRO A 63 -1.81 -2.60 5.55
N GLU A 64 -2.80 -3.50 5.53
CA GLU A 64 -3.49 -3.92 4.30
C GLU A 64 -4.16 -2.71 3.62
N GLU A 65 -4.69 -1.77 4.40
CA GLU A 65 -5.24 -0.51 3.89
C GLU A 65 -4.23 0.31 3.06
N THR A 66 -2.94 0.27 3.43
CA THR A 66 -1.87 0.97 2.70
C THR A 66 -1.64 0.32 1.34
N LEU A 67 -1.67 -1.01 1.29
CA LEU A 67 -1.52 -1.77 0.05
C LEU A 67 -2.72 -1.58 -0.87
N ILE A 68 -3.95 -1.69 -0.34
CA ILE A 68 -5.19 -1.48 -1.11
C ILE A 68 -5.26 -0.03 -1.62
N TYR A 69 -4.81 0.94 -0.83
CA TYR A 69 -4.75 2.34 -1.25
C TYR A 69 -3.72 2.56 -2.37
N ALA A 70 -2.56 1.92 -2.28
CA ALA A 70 -1.54 1.97 -3.32
C ALA A 70 -1.96 1.23 -4.61
N ASP A 71 -2.71 0.13 -4.49
CA ASP A 71 -3.27 -0.61 -5.62
C ASP A 71 -4.42 0.16 -6.33
N GLY A 72 -4.83 1.33 -5.80
CA GLY A 72 -5.91 2.15 -6.37
C GLY A 72 -7.33 1.63 -6.07
N LEU A 73 -7.47 0.44 -5.48
CA LEU A 73 -8.75 -0.23 -5.18
C LEU A 73 -9.67 0.54 -4.23
N CYS A 74 -9.12 1.35 -3.33
CA CYS A 74 -9.92 2.04 -2.31
C CYS A 74 -10.84 3.13 -2.87
N ARG A 75 -10.58 3.68 -4.07
CA ARG A 75 -11.30 4.86 -4.62
C ARG A 75 -11.34 4.98 -6.14
N ASP A 76 -11.11 3.89 -6.89
CA ASP A 76 -10.90 3.94 -8.35
C ASP A 76 -9.78 4.95 -8.72
N GLY A 77 -8.76 5.03 -7.87
CA GLY A 77 -7.63 5.93 -8.05
C GLY A 77 -6.52 5.30 -8.90
N PRO A 78 -5.58 6.11 -9.40
CA PRO A 78 -4.39 5.54 -10.05
C PRO A 78 -3.56 4.74 -9.05
N GLU A 79 -2.93 3.68 -9.54
CA GLU A 79 -1.92 2.91 -8.80
C GLU A 79 -0.78 3.84 -8.36
N LYS A 80 -0.28 3.62 -7.14
CA LYS A 80 0.77 4.42 -6.52
C LYS A 80 1.98 3.57 -6.21
N ASP A 81 3.16 4.14 -6.40
CA ASP A 81 4.40 3.52 -5.95
C ASP A 81 4.41 3.42 -4.41
N ILE A 82 4.85 2.27 -3.90
CA ILE A 82 5.07 2.04 -2.48
C ILE A 82 6.57 2.17 -2.22
N ILE A 83 6.97 3.18 -1.44
CA ILE A 83 8.37 3.46 -1.16
C ILE A 83 8.79 2.79 0.14
N CYS A 84 9.89 2.06 0.10
CA CYS A 84 10.53 1.49 1.26
C CYS A 84 11.20 2.61 2.09
N PRO A 85 10.87 2.78 3.38
CA PRO A 85 11.46 3.83 4.21
C PRO A 85 12.93 3.61 4.53
N ASP A 86 13.47 2.41 4.29
CA ASP A 86 14.87 2.06 4.61
C ASP A 86 15.83 2.42 3.46
N CYS A 87 15.40 2.20 2.20
CA CYS A 87 16.23 2.46 1.02
C CYS A 87 15.68 3.51 0.05
N ASP A 88 14.48 4.07 0.32
CA ASP A 88 13.82 5.08 -0.50
C ASP A 88 13.53 4.61 -1.94
N GLU A 89 13.32 3.30 -2.11
CA GLU A 89 12.96 2.65 -3.39
C GLU A 89 11.56 2.06 -3.37
#